data_AF-A0A3M7PC28-F1
#
_entry.id   AF-A0A3M7PC28-F1
#
_cell.length_a   1.000
_cell.length_b   1.000
_cell.length_c   1.000
_cell.angle_alpha   90.00
_cell.angle_beta   90.00
_cell.angle_gamma   90.00
#
_symmetry.space_group_name_H-M   'P 1'
#
loop_
_entity.id
_entity.type
_entity.pdbx_description
1 polymer ?
#
loop_
_entity_poly.entity_id
_entity_poly.type
_entity_poly.pdbx_seq_one_letter_code
_entity_poly.pdbx_strand_id
1 'polypeptide(L)'
;MNQLLIWVLVLSAIQFCQSQYEWITYDKIDEIMEKMNAVTADNCHLKQPSELQLIADVVYHPPTIELLKKGIILSNRTQLLHARNIAHKNAILYSYQLQNLFDFEEPGLMYYYLHAAADITGARSYLNQSGIIYDTDKAYTHWYKSYFNKTVPRFGPMAWRDDDFYDAFNWKNEWTNQTIRIVDLGAGRNNMYTSKYYKGNDWYFTWLPDSSGTDLYNGKVVHYYKLTTARKVGEFNENSDLLQFYGPPGAEDDPGQMKWTKPYFDCGRSNKWIISAVSPIVDVYPRHTEYRNVQSFRYLAVATAS
;
A
#
# COMPACT_ATOMS: atom_id res chain seq x y z
N MET A 1 6.91 38.63 56.56
CA MET A 1 8.05 38.51 55.63
C MET A 1 7.98 37.27 54.74
N ASN A 2 7.87 36.04 55.27
CA ASN A 2 8.01 34.82 54.45
C ASN A 2 7.07 34.68 53.23
N GLN A 3 5.79 35.07 53.32
CA GLN A 3 4.86 34.89 52.19
C GLN A 3 5.25 35.68 50.93
N LEU A 4 5.69 36.94 51.07
CA LEU A 4 6.14 37.76 49.93
C LEU A 4 7.35 37.12 49.22
N LEU A 5 8.27 36.54 49.98
CA LEU A 5 9.48 35.89 49.47
C LEU A 5 9.14 34.60 48.69
N ILE A 6 8.14 33.85 49.14
CA ILE A 6 7.61 32.68 48.42
C ILE A 6 6.95 33.12 47.10
N TRP A 7 6.10 34.15 47.11
CA TRP A 7 5.46 34.65 45.87
C TRP A 7 6.47 35.15 44.84
N VAL A 8 7.54 35.83 45.26
CA VAL A 8 8.62 36.27 44.36
C VAL A 8 9.38 35.08 43.76
N LEU A 9 9.69 34.05 44.56
CA LEU A 9 10.35 32.84 44.06
C LEU A 9 9.47 32.03 43.09
N VAL A 10 8.16 31.97 43.33
CA VAL A 10 7.19 31.35 42.41
C VAL A 10 7.10 32.13 41.10
N LEU A 11 7.00 33.46 41.15
CA LEU A 11 6.97 34.32 39.95
C LEU A 11 8.26 34.21 39.13
N SER A 12 9.44 34.22 39.78
CA SER A 12 10.71 34.05 39.07
C SER A 12 10.86 32.66 38.46
N ALA A 13 10.40 31.61 39.15
CA ALA A 13 10.42 30.25 38.60
C ALA A 13 9.51 30.13 37.35
N ILE A 14 8.33 30.76 37.37
CA ILE A 14 7.42 30.80 36.21
C ILE A 14 8.06 31.54 35.02
N GLN A 15 8.71 32.69 35.25
CA GLN A 15 9.39 33.42 34.17
C GLN A 15 10.56 32.64 33.57
N PHE A 16 11.40 32.01 34.40
CA PHE A 16 12.50 31.15 33.92
C PHE A 16 11.99 29.95 33.11
N CYS A 17 10.85 29.36 33.49
CA CYS A 17 10.27 28.23 32.78
C CYS A 17 9.74 28.65 31.39
N GLN A 18 9.18 29.85 31.25
CA GLN A 18 8.70 30.35 29.95
C GLN A 18 9.84 30.78 29.02
N SER A 19 10.92 31.39 29.52
CA SER A 19 12.06 31.78 28.68
C SER A 19 12.86 30.59 28.13
N GLN A 20 12.70 29.38 28.70
CA GLN A 20 13.50 28.20 28.34
C GLN A 20 13.17 27.62 26.96
N TYR A 21 12.06 28.04 26.34
CA TYR A 21 11.57 27.57 25.04
C TYR A 21 11.54 28.66 23.95
N GLU A 22 11.92 29.91 24.29
CA GLU A 22 11.82 31.08 23.40
C GLU A 22 12.73 31.00 22.15
N TRP A 23 13.68 30.05 22.13
CA TRP A 23 14.58 29.76 21.01
C TRP A 23 14.00 28.77 19.98
N ILE A 24 12.88 28.10 20.29
CA ILE A 24 12.21 27.19 19.35
C ILE A 24 11.31 28.03 18.45
N THR A 25 11.84 28.44 17.31
CA THR A 25 11.10 29.17 16.27
C THR A 25 10.29 28.19 15.41
N TYR A 26 9.08 28.61 15.01
CA TYR A 26 8.22 27.86 14.09
C TYR A 26 9.00 27.37 12.85
N ASP A 27 8.98 26.07 12.62
CA ASP A 27 9.71 25.43 11.51
C ASP A 27 8.79 24.61 10.58
N LYS A 28 9.40 23.85 9.65
CA LYS A 28 8.65 23.00 8.70
C LYS A 28 8.05 21.76 9.35
N ILE A 29 8.59 21.30 10.47
CA ILE A 29 8.03 20.19 11.25
C ILE A 29 6.75 20.68 11.95
N ASP A 30 6.76 21.90 12.49
CA ASP A 30 5.55 22.54 13.03
C ASP A 30 4.45 22.67 11.97
N GLU A 31 4.78 23.15 10.76
CA GLU A 31 3.83 23.22 9.63
C GLU A 31 3.22 21.85 9.29
N ILE A 32 4.05 20.80 9.25
CA ILE A 32 3.60 19.42 8.98
C ILE A 32 2.74 18.90 10.14
N MET A 33 3.13 19.15 11.40
CA MET A 33 2.39 18.71 12.58
C MET A 33 1.05 19.43 12.71
N GLU A 34 0.99 20.73 12.45
CA GLU A 34 -0.26 21.50 12.40
C GLU A 34 -1.18 20.92 11.32
N LYS A 35 -0.67 20.67 10.11
CA LYS A 35 -1.44 20.04 9.03
C LYS A 35 -1.92 18.63 9.39
N MET A 36 -1.09 17.82 10.06
CA MET A 36 -1.45 16.48 10.50
C MET A 36 -2.52 16.48 11.59
N ASN A 37 -2.44 17.42 12.54
CA ASN A 37 -3.38 17.58 13.65
C ASN A 37 -4.69 18.24 13.23
N ALA A 38 -4.68 19.07 12.18
CA ALA A 38 -5.87 19.72 11.62
C ALA A 38 -6.81 18.75 10.87
N VAL A 39 -6.41 17.50 10.65
CA VAL A 39 -7.22 16.47 9.97
C VAL A 39 -7.56 15.34 10.95
N THR A 40 -8.87 15.07 11.09
CA THR A 40 -9.42 14.02 11.95
C THR A 40 -10.40 13.14 11.16
N ALA A 41 -10.76 11.98 11.72
CA ALA A 41 -11.76 11.09 11.11
C ALA A 41 -13.08 11.81 10.78
N ASP A 42 -13.55 12.69 11.67
CA ASP A 42 -14.82 13.40 11.50
C ASP A 42 -14.75 14.50 10.43
N ASN A 43 -13.62 15.22 10.36
CA ASN A 43 -13.49 16.39 9.49
C ASN A 43 -12.94 16.08 8.08
N CYS A 44 -12.30 14.92 7.90
CA CYS A 44 -11.60 14.58 6.64
C CYS A 44 -12.54 14.54 5.42
N HIS A 45 -13.84 14.30 5.63
CA HIS A 45 -14.85 14.36 4.58
C HIS A 45 -15.08 15.77 4.01
N LEU A 46 -14.88 16.82 4.81
CA LEU A 46 -15.03 18.23 4.39
C LEU A 46 -13.77 18.81 3.75
N LYS A 47 -12.59 18.26 4.08
CA LYS A 47 -11.28 18.70 3.59
C LYS A 47 -11.06 18.44 2.10
N GLN A 48 -10.28 19.30 1.42
CA GLN A 48 -9.87 19.10 0.03
C GLN A 48 -8.79 18.01 -0.09
N PRO A 49 -8.65 17.31 -1.24
CA PRO A 49 -7.62 16.28 -1.41
C PRO A 49 -6.18 16.77 -1.13
N SER A 50 -5.86 18.03 -1.45
CA SER A 50 -4.57 18.68 -1.18
C SER A 50 -4.30 18.94 0.31
N GLU A 51 -5.34 19.08 1.14
CA GLU A 51 -5.22 19.16 2.59
C GLU A 51 -4.96 17.77 3.21
N LEU A 52 -5.44 16.71 2.57
CA LEU A 52 -5.29 15.31 3.01
C LEU A 52 -3.98 14.65 2.55
N GLN A 53 -3.06 15.41 1.95
CA GLN A 53 -1.77 14.94 1.43
C GLN A 53 -0.62 15.79 1.99
N LEU A 54 0.48 15.15 2.38
CA LEU A 54 1.74 15.83 2.71
C LEU A 54 2.64 15.93 1.46
N ILE A 55 3.71 16.72 1.55
CA ILE A 55 4.79 16.68 0.55
C ILE A 55 5.48 15.31 0.58
N ALA A 56 5.99 14.84 -0.56
CA ALA A 56 6.68 13.54 -0.62
C ALA A 56 7.89 13.48 0.32
N ASP A 57 8.61 14.60 0.42
CA ASP A 57 9.89 14.75 1.09
C ASP A 57 9.81 14.66 2.63
N VAL A 58 8.61 14.61 3.22
CA VAL A 58 8.42 14.35 4.67
C VAL A 58 9.03 13.01 5.07
N VAL A 59 8.95 11.99 4.20
CA VAL A 59 9.53 10.67 4.48
C VAL A 59 10.99 10.66 4.01
N TYR A 60 11.88 11.02 4.92
CA TYR A 60 13.31 11.08 4.63
C TYR A 60 13.91 9.70 4.33
N HIS A 61 14.43 9.53 3.10
CA HIS A 61 15.08 8.32 2.58
C HIS A 61 14.23 7.04 2.76
N PRO A 62 13.13 6.88 2.01
CA PRO A 62 12.38 5.63 1.99
C PRO A 62 13.28 4.49 1.43
N PRO A 63 13.08 3.23 1.85
CA PRO A 63 13.99 2.15 1.50
C PRO A 63 13.92 1.82 0.00
N THR A 64 15.05 1.96 -0.69
CA THR A 64 15.27 1.54 -2.09
C THR A 64 16.02 0.21 -2.13
N ILE A 65 16.10 -0.47 -3.29
CA ILE A 65 16.87 -1.71 -3.38
C ILE A 65 18.38 -1.47 -3.16
N GLU A 66 18.89 -0.33 -3.60
CA GLU A 66 20.30 0.03 -3.41
C GLU A 66 20.67 0.18 -1.94
N LEU A 67 19.74 0.67 -1.11
CA LEU A 67 19.93 0.74 0.33
C LEU A 67 20.05 -0.66 0.94
N LEU A 68 19.28 -1.63 0.44
CA LEU A 68 19.39 -3.04 0.86
C LEU A 68 20.73 -3.66 0.44
N LYS A 69 21.23 -3.35 -0.76
CA LYS A 69 22.59 -3.76 -1.21
C LYS A 69 23.69 -3.23 -0.26
N LYS A 70 23.47 -2.15 0.49
CA LYS A 70 24.42 -1.51 1.42
C LYS A 70 24.33 -2.02 2.88
N GLY A 71 23.39 -2.88 3.22
CA GLY A 71 23.35 -3.63 4.49
C GLY A 71 22.96 -2.89 5.77
N ILE A 72 22.89 -1.55 5.78
CA ILE A 72 22.50 -0.77 6.98
C ILE A 72 21.02 -0.36 6.86
N ILE A 73 20.15 -1.05 7.60
CA ILE A 73 18.72 -0.71 7.74
C ILE A 73 18.52 -0.12 9.14
N LEU A 74 18.05 1.12 9.21
CA LEU A 74 17.70 1.77 10.48
C LEU A 74 16.43 1.13 11.06
N SER A 75 16.40 0.91 12.38
CA SER A 75 15.26 0.28 13.08
C SER A 75 13.92 0.98 12.81
N ASN A 76 13.93 2.32 12.75
CA ASN A 76 12.78 3.16 12.43
C ASN A 76 12.26 3.06 10.97
N ARG A 77 12.94 2.30 10.09
CA ARG A 77 12.53 2.06 8.70
C ARG A 77 12.14 0.61 8.40
N THR A 78 12.14 -0.25 9.42
CA THR A 78 11.72 -1.66 9.29
C THR A 78 10.28 -1.78 8.76
N GLN A 79 9.35 -0.97 9.27
CA GLN A 79 7.96 -0.92 8.80
C GLN A 79 7.86 -0.61 7.29
N LEU A 80 8.54 0.45 6.82
CA LEU A 80 8.60 0.79 5.38
C LEU A 80 9.22 -0.33 4.55
N LEU A 81 10.24 -1.03 5.07
CA LEU A 81 10.80 -2.18 4.36
C LEU A 81 9.81 -3.34 4.25
N HIS A 82 9.02 -3.61 5.30
CA HIS A 82 7.95 -4.61 5.25
C HIS A 82 6.85 -4.22 4.24
N ALA A 83 6.39 -2.96 4.23
CA ALA A 83 5.44 -2.45 3.24
C ALA A 83 5.95 -2.62 1.80
N ARG A 84 7.19 -2.18 1.54
CA ARG A 84 7.85 -2.38 0.24
C ARG A 84 7.86 -3.85 -0.18
N ASN A 85 8.33 -4.72 0.71
CA ASN A 85 8.50 -6.14 0.40
C ASN A 85 7.16 -6.84 0.18
N ILE A 86 6.12 -6.49 0.93
CA ILE A 86 4.78 -7.08 0.76
C ILE A 86 4.12 -6.60 -0.54
N ALA A 87 4.12 -5.30 -0.84
CA ALA A 87 3.60 -4.78 -2.10
C ALA A 87 4.30 -5.43 -3.33
N HIS A 88 5.63 -5.56 -3.29
CA HIS A 88 6.38 -6.17 -4.39
C HIS A 88 6.20 -7.69 -4.48
N LYS A 89 6.19 -8.42 -3.35
CA LYS A 89 5.85 -9.86 -3.27
C LYS A 89 4.48 -10.13 -3.89
N ASN A 90 3.48 -9.31 -3.54
CA ASN A 90 2.13 -9.40 -4.07
C ASN A 90 2.11 -9.19 -5.59
N ALA A 91 2.79 -8.15 -6.08
CA ALA A 91 2.87 -7.87 -7.51
C ALA A 91 3.48 -9.05 -8.31
N ILE A 92 4.58 -9.62 -7.83
CA ILE A 92 5.21 -10.80 -8.43
C ILE A 92 4.28 -12.01 -8.39
N LEU A 93 3.70 -12.31 -7.23
CA LEU A 93 2.85 -13.49 -7.02
C LEU A 93 1.64 -13.50 -7.96
N TYR A 94 0.91 -12.39 -8.06
CA TYR A 94 -0.25 -12.31 -8.94
C TYR A 94 0.14 -12.26 -10.42
N SER A 95 1.24 -11.59 -10.79
CA SER A 95 1.73 -11.62 -12.18
C SER A 95 2.10 -13.06 -12.61
N TYR A 96 2.70 -13.85 -11.71
CA TYR A 96 2.96 -15.27 -11.94
C TYR A 96 1.67 -16.08 -12.08
N GLN A 97 0.75 -15.95 -11.13
CA GLN A 97 -0.50 -16.73 -11.07
C GLN A 97 -1.37 -16.49 -12.31
N LEU A 98 -1.58 -15.23 -12.69
CA LEU A 98 -2.44 -14.85 -13.81
C LEU A 98 -1.88 -15.33 -15.17
N GLN A 99 -0.55 -15.39 -15.33
CA GLN A 99 0.08 -15.77 -16.60
C GLN A 99 0.31 -17.28 -16.79
N ASN A 100 0.46 -18.04 -15.70
CA ASN A 100 0.86 -19.46 -15.77
C ASN A 100 -0.20 -20.46 -15.31
N LEU A 101 -1.20 -20.05 -14.52
CA LEU A 101 -2.29 -20.94 -14.13
C LEU A 101 -3.32 -21.02 -15.26
N PHE A 102 -4.02 -22.15 -15.34
CA PHE A 102 -5.21 -22.23 -16.19
C PHE A 102 -6.34 -21.38 -15.59
N ASP A 103 -7.23 -20.83 -16.43
CA ASP A 103 -8.27 -19.87 -16.00
C ASP A 103 -9.20 -20.38 -14.87
N PHE A 104 -9.33 -21.70 -14.71
CA PHE A 104 -10.12 -22.34 -13.65
C PHE A 104 -9.34 -22.59 -12.34
N GLU A 105 -8.01 -22.45 -12.35
CA GLU A 105 -7.12 -22.59 -11.19
C GLU A 105 -6.68 -21.23 -10.61
N GLU A 106 -7.05 -20.14 -11.27
CA GLU A 106 -6.74 -18.78 -10.85
C GLU A 106 -7.28 -18.43 -9.44
N PRO A 107 -6.76 -17.35 -8.81
CA PRO A 107 -7.33 -16.76 -7.62
C PRO A 107 -8.85 -16.50 -7.69
N GLY A 108 -9.62 -17.28 -6.92
CA GLY A 108 -11.06 -17.04 -6.73
C GLY A 108 -11.35 -15.78 -5.91
N LEU A 109 -12.61 -15.29 -5.90
CA LEU A 109 -13.03 -14.09 -5.16
C LEU A 109 -12.49 -14.06 -3.72
N MET A 110 -12.73 -15.15 -2.98
CA MET A 110 -12.33 -15.28 -1.57
C MET A 110 -10.81 -15.24 -1.39
N TYR A 111 -10.03 -15.70 -2.38
CA TYR A 111 -8.57 -15.68 -2.31
C TYR A 111 -8.05 -14.24 -2.18
N TYR A 112 -8.53 -13.30 -3.00
CA TYR A 112 -8.11 -11.89 -2.91
C TYR A 112 -8.40 -11.26 -1.55
N TYR A 113 -9.59 -11.52 -0.99
CA TYR A 113 -10.01 -10.96 0.30
C TYR A 113 -9.18 -11.55 1.46
N LEU A 114 -9.04 -12.88 1.51
CA LEU A 114 -8.24 -13.55 2.53
C LEU A 114 -6.75 -13.24 2.38
N HIS A 115 -6.25 -13.06 1.15
CA HIS A 115 -4.88 -12.65 0.89
C HIS A 115 -4.59 -11.25 1.48
N ALA A 116 -5.45 -10.26 1.20
CA ALA A 116 -5.31 -8.91 1.75
C ALA A 116 -5.36 -8.91 3.30
N ALA A 117 -6.21 -9.75 3.90
CA ALA A 117 -6.24 -9.95 5.35
C ALA A 117 -4.99 -10.67 5.88
N ALA A 118 -4.47 -11.66 5.16
CA ALA A 118 -3.29 -12.44 5.55
C ALA A 118 -2.01 -11.58 5.62
N ASP A 119 -1.84 -10.63 4.69
CA ASP A 119 -0.73 -9.66 4.75
C ASP A 119 -0.77 -8.85 6.06
N ILE A 120 -1.96 -8.41 6.48
CA ILE A 120 -2.15 -7.54 7.65
C ILE A 120 -2.09 -8.31 8.97
N THR A 121 -2.62 -9.54 9.03
CA THR A 121 -2.49 -10.41 10.20
C THR A 121 -1.03 -10.87 10.39
N GLY A 122 -0.36 -11.27 9.31
CA GLY A 122 1.04 -11.67 9.32
C GLY A 122 2.00 -10.53 9.72
N ALA A 123 1.65 -9.29 9.42
CA ALA A 123 2.45 -8.10 9.70
C ALA A 123 1.83 -7.17 10.77
N ARG A 124 1.32 -7.74 11.88
CA ARG A 124 0.51 -7.06 12.92
C ARG A 124 1.05 -5.71 13.45
N SER A 125 2.35 -5.49 13.43
CA SER A 125 3.01 -4.25 13.90
C SER A 125 3.69 -3.43 12.79
N TYR A 126 3.58 -3.84 11.53
CA TYR A 126 4.36 -3.27 10.42
C TYR A 126 3.56 -2.71 9.25
N LEU A 127 2.36 -3.23 8.97
CA LEU A 127 1.42 -2.69 7.98
C LEU A 127 0.12 -2.29 8.67
N ASN A 128 -0.59 -1.25 8.24
CA ASN A 128 -2.00 -1.01 8.56
C ASN A 128 -2.95 -1.49 7.46
N GLN A 129 -2.50 -1.57 6.20
CA GLN A 129 -3.35 -1.77 5.02
C GLN A 129 -2.64 -2.61 3.94
N SER A 130 -3.39 -3.47 3.25
CA SER A 130 -2.95 -4.20 2.06
C SER A 130 -4.11 -4.34 1.08
N GLY A 131 -3.84 -4.30 -0.22
CA GLY A 131 -4.87 -4.46 -1.24
C GLY A 131 -4.32 -4.76 -2.63
N ILE A 132 -5.20 -5.30 -3.48
CA ILE A 132 -4.95 -5.57 -4.90
C ILE A 132 -6.06 -4.91 -5.68
N ILE A 133 -5.69 -3.98 -6.56
CA ILE A 133 -6.65 -3.03 -7.11
C ILE A 133 -6.48 -2.94 -8.61
N TYR A 134 -7.48 -3.45 -9.33
CA TYR A 134 -7.51 -3.49 -10.78
C TYR A 134 -7.91 -2.13 -11.38
N ASP A 135 -7.45 -1.89 -12.59
CA ASP A 135 -7.97 -0.83 -13.44
C ASP A 135 -9.40 -1.17 -13.96
N THR A 136 -10.09 -0.16 -14.46
CA THR A 136 -11.45 -0.22 -14.97
C THR A 136 -11.55 -1.25 -16.10
N ASP A 137 -12.45 -2.22 -15.94
CA ASP A 137 -12.71 -3.29 -16.89
C ASP A 137 -11.47 -4.13 -17.28
N LYS A 138 -10.54 -4.33 -16.33
CA LYS A 138 -9.33 -5.18 -16.49
C LYS A 138 -9.31 -6.50 -15.71
N ALA A 139 -10.16 -6.67 -14.70
CA ALA A 139 -10.18 -7.89 -13.90
C ALA A 139 -10.93 -9.03 -14.62
N TYR A 140 -10.20 -10.01 -15.18
CA TYR A 140 -10.77 -11.29 -15.59
C TYR A 140 -10.99 -12.18 -14.36
N THR A 141 -12.15 -12.86 -14.30
CA THR A 141 -12.56 -13.61 -13.11
C THR A 141 -13.46 -14.79 -13.48
N HIS A 142 -12.97 -16.02 -13.33
CA HIS A 142 -13.76 -17.24 -13.58
C HIS A 142 -15.04 -17.34 -12.71
N TRP A 143 -15.03 -16.73 -11.52
CA TRP A 143 -16.12 -16.77 -10.54
C TRP A 143 -17.27 -15.78 -10.82
N TYR A 144 -17.11 -14.82 -11.75
CA TYR A 144 -18.13 -13.82 -12.03
C TYR A 144 -18.93 -14.16 -13.28
N LYS A 145 -20.25 -14.35 -13.12
CA LYS A 145 -21.22 -14.55 -14.21
C LYS A 145 -20.95 -15.72 -15.18
N SER A 146 -20.01 -16.64 -14.86
CA SER A 146 -19.65 -17.80 -15.69
C SER A 146 -19.19 -17.46 -17.12
N TYR A 147 -18.58 -16.29 -17.33
CA TYR A 147 -18.02 -15.88 -18.63
C TYR A 147 -16.58 -15.39 -18.47
N PHE A 148 -15.61 -16.20 -18.89
CA PHE A 148 -14.19 -15.81 -18.96
C PHE A 148 -13.98 -14.52 -19.79
N ASN A 149 -14.73 -14.35 -20.89
CA ASN A 149 -14.60 -13.20 -21.80
C ASN A 149 -15.12 -11.85 -21.24
N LYS A 150 -15.54 -11.77 -19.98
CA LYS A 150 -16.07 -10.53 -19.37
C LYS A 150 -15.28 -10.13 -18.15
N THR A 151 -14.94 -8.85 -18.08
CA THR A 151 -14.22 -8.25 -16.96
C THR A 151 -15.17 -7.70 -15.91
N VAL A 152 -14.72 -7.65 -14.65
CA VAL A 152 -15.42 -6.96 -13.56
C VAL A 152 -15.06 -5.47 -13.60
N PRO A 153 -16.07 -4.55 -13.59
CA PRO A 153 -15.81 -3.13 -13.54
C PRO A 153 -15.32 -2.72 -12.14
N ARG A 154 -14.06 -2.27 -12.05
CA ARG A 154 -13.43 -1.77 -10.82
C ARG A 154 -13.43 -2.80 -9.68
N PHE A 155 -12.60 -3.83 -9.78
CA PHE A 155 -12.39 -4.79 -8.71
C PHE A 155 -11.18 -4.37 -7.85
N GLY A 156 -11.41 -4.04 -6.58
CA GLY A 156 -10.37 -3.52 -5.69
C GLY A 156 -10.47 -3.98 -4.24
N PRO A 157 -10.36 -5.28 -3.94
CA PRO A 157 -10.31 -5.80 -2.58
C PRO A 157 -9.11 -5.22 -1.81
N MET A 158 -9.44 -4.47 -0.75
CA MET A 158 -8.48 -3.88 0.18
C MET A 158 -8.90 -4.22 1.61
N ALA A 159 -7.93 -4.60 2.43
CA ALA A 159 -8.08 -4.79 3.85
C ALA A 159 -7.35 -3.68 4.61
N TRP A 160 -7.87 -3.30 5.78
CA TRP A 160 -7.20 -2.43 6.73
C TRP A 160 -7.53 -2.84 8.16
N ARG A 161 -6.68 -2.44 9.11
CA ARG A 161 -7.04 -2.56 10.53
C ARG A 161 -8.04 -1.51 10.92
N ASP A 162 -9.05 -1.97 11.64
CA ASP A 162 -10.25 -1.25 12.02
C ASP A 162 -10.34 -1.40 13.53
N ASP A 163 -9.89 -0.39 14.29
CA ASP A 163 -9.85 -0.46 15.76
C ASP A 163 -11.28 -0.25 16.30
N ASP A 164 -11.92 -1.33 16.76
CA ASP A 164 -13.29 -1.27 17.28
C ASP A 164 -13.30 -0.85 18.76
N PHE A 165 -13.66 0.41 18.98
CA PHE A 165 -13.86 1.02 20.30
C PHE A 165 -15.24 0.75 20.90
N TYR A 166 -16.18 0.17 20.13
CA TYR A 166 -17.59 -0.02 20.50
C TYR A 166 -18.03 -1.49 20.52
N ASP A 167 -17.12 -2.44 20.27
CA ASP A 167 -17.37 -3.86 20.49
C ASP A 167 -17.76 -4.12 21.96
N ALA A 168 -18.90 -4.79 22.16
CA ALA A 168 -19.42 -5.16 23.47
C ALA A 168 -18.46 -6.05 24.29
N PHE A 169 -17.49 -6.71 23.64
CA PHE A 169 -16.45 -7.49 24.30
C PHE A 169 -15.19 -6.66 24.65
N ASN A 170 -14.99 -5.47 24.06
CA ASN A 170 -13.90 -4.55 24.38
C ASN A 170 -14.25 -3.66 25.58
N TRP A 171 -14.55 -4.26 26.73
CA TRP A 171 -15.07 -3.56 27.94
C TRP A 171 -14.20 -2.42 28.49
N LYS A 172 -12.94 -2.30 28.03
CA LYS A 172 -12.01 -1.25 28.43
C LYS A 172 -11.84 -0.14 27.37
N ASN A 173 -12.43 -0.30 26.20
CA ASN A 173 -12.17 0.52 25.01
C ASN A 173 -10.66 0.61 24.69
N GLU A 174 -9.91 -0.46 24.96
CA GLU A 174 -8.46 -0.54 24.72
C GLU A 174 -8.19 -0.85 23.25
N TRP A 175 -7.03 -0.42 22.75
CA TRP A 175 -6.63 -0.63 21.34
C TRP A 175 -6.28 -2.11 21.13
N THR A 176 -7.25 -2.90 20.63
CA THR A 176 -7.04 -4.34 20.47
C THR A 176 -6.11 -4.67 19.29
N ASN A 177 -6.12 -3.87 18.21
CA ASN A 177 -5.35 -4.10 16.99
C ASN A 177 -5.52 -5.55 16.47
N GLN A 178 -6.74 -6.11 16.59
CA GLN A 178 -7.13 -7.49 16.25
C GLN A 178 -8.16 -7.57 15.12
N THR A 179 -8.99 -6.54 15.02
CA THR A 179 -10.08 -6.41 14.05
C THR A 179 -9.56 -5.88 12.71
N ILE A 180 -9.99 -6.54 11.63
CA ILE A 180 -9.62 -6.22 10.24
C ILE A 180 -10.90 -6.10 9.44
N ARG A 181 -11.03 -4.98 8.73
CA ARG A 181 -12.13 -4.73 7.79
C ARG A 181 -11.61 -4.96 6.37
N ILE A 182 -12.37 -5.71 5.57
CA ILE A 182 -12.05 -6.02 4.17
C ILE A 182 -13.20 -5.53 3.30
N VAL A 183 -12.91 -4.69 2.30
CA VAL A 183 -13.91 -4.10 1.41
C VAL A 183 -13.37 -4.04 -0.02
N ASP A 184 -14.21 -4.35 -1.01
CA ASP A 184 -13.91 -4.00 -2.40
C ASP A 184 -14.21 -2.52 -2.65
N LEU A 185 -13.15 -1.76 -2.92
CA LEU A 185 -13.20 -0.32 -3.12
C LEU A 185 -13.98 0.13 -4.36
N GLY A 186 -14.29 -0.77 -5.30
CA GLY A 186 -15.15 -0.48 -6.45
C GLY A 186 -16.58 -1.00 -6.32
N ALA A 187 -16.87 -1.79 -5.28
CA ALA A 187 -18.22 -2.20 -4.96
C ALA A 187 -18.98 -1.11 -4.18
N GLY A 188 -20.22 -0.82 -4.59
CA GLY A 188 -21.14 0.07 -3.87
C GLY A 188 -21.31 1.48 -4.46
N ARG A 189 -22.20 2.25 -3.85
CA ARG A 189 -22.57 3.60 -4.32
C ARG A 189 -21.51 4.61 -3.85
N ASN A 190 -21.08 5.50 -4.74
CA ASN A 190 -20.02 6.51 -4.54
C ASN A 190 -18.57 5.97 -4.42
N ASN A 191 -18.38 4.66 -4.56
CA ASN A 191 -17.06 4.01 -4.53
C ASN A 191 -16.41 4.04 -5.93
N MET A 192 -15.62 5.08 -6.20
CA MET A 192 -14.93 5.29 -7.47
C MET A 192 -13.46 5.69 -7.26
N TYR A 193 -12.63 4.73 -6.84
CA TYR A 193 -11.19 4.96 -6.61
C TYR A 193 -10.40 5.41 -7.85
N THR A 194 -10.94 5.25 -9.06
CA THR A 194 -10.32 5.69 -10.31
C THR A 194 -10.52 7.19 -10.62
N SER A 195 -11.35 7.89 -9.82
CA SER A 195 -11.61 9.32 -9.97
C SER A 195 -10.59 10.17 -9.20
N LYS A 196 -10.05 11.24 -9.81
CA LYS A 196 -9.15 12.20 -9.12
C LYS A 196 -9.79 12.90 -7.90
N TYR A 197 -11.12 12.84 -7.77
CA TYR A 197 -11.85 13.39 -6.62
C TYR A 197 -11.97 12.40 -5.45
N TYR A 198 -11.61 11.13 -5.66
CA TYR A 198 -11.61 10.14 -4.60
C TYR A 198 -10.42 10.38 -3.66
N LYS A 199 -10.66 10.33 -2.35
CA LYS A 199 -9.65 10.68 -1.34
C LYS A 199 -8.70 9.51 -1.10
N GLY A 200 -7.39 9.78 -1.09
CA GLY A 200 -6.37 8.75 -0.82
C GLY A 200 -6.29 7.65 -1.89
N ASN A 201 -6.19 8.06 -3.17
CA ASN A 201 -6.01 7.15 -4.32
C ASN A 201 -4.73 7.41 -5.13
N ASP A 202 -3.72 8.08 -4.56
CA ASP A 202 -2.43 8.28 -5.23
C ASP A 202 -1.83 6.95 -5.71
N TRP A 203 -2.04 5.86 -4.95
CA TRP A 203 -1.60 4.50 -5.31
C TRP A 203 -2.20 3.99 -6.64
N TYR A 204 -3.37 4.46 -7.06
CA TYR A 204 -3.94 4.09 -8.35
C TYR A 204 -3.16 4.78 -9.48
N PHE A 205 -3.09 6.11 -9.44
CA PHE A 205 -2.40 6.94 -10.43
C PHE A 205 -0.87 6.76 -10.47
N THR A 206 -0.32 5.98 -9.55
CA THR A 206 1.11 5.65 -9.47
C THR A 206 1.56 4.77 -10.66
N TRP A 207 0.68 3.90 -11.14
CA TRP A 207 0.91 2.97 -12.27
C TRP A 207 -0.28 2.79 -13.24
N LEU A 208 -1.50 3.19 -12.84
CA LEU A 208 -2.73 2.97 -13.61
C LEU A 208 -3.42 4.30 -13.98
N PRO A 209 -4.18 4.38 -15.09
CA PRO A 209 -4.27 3.35 -16.14
C PRO A 209 -2.94 3.18 -16.89
N ASP A 210 -2.67 1.97 -17.40
CA ASP A 210 -1.45 1.71 -18.19
C ASP A 210 -1.50 2.49 -19.51
N SER A 211 -0.79 3.62 -19.55
CA SER A 211 -0.69 4.48 -20.74
C SER A 211 0.37 4.00 -21.73
N SER A 212 1.13 2.93 -21.44
CA SER A 212 1.93 2.28 -22.47
C SER A 212 0.97 1.63 -23.49
N GLY A 213 1.01 2.13 -24.72
CA GLY A 213 0.01 1.90 -25.76
C GLY A 213 0.01 0.47 -26.29
N THR A 214 0.29 0.28 -27.58
CA THR A 214 0.53 -1.05 -28.17
C THR A 214 1.96 -1.56 -27.97
N ASP A 215 2.81 -0.80 -27.28
CA ASP A 215 4.19 -1.16 -26.99
C ASP A 215 4.25 -2.35 -26.02
N LEU A 216 4.37 -3.54 -26.61
CA LEU A 216 4.39 -4.84 -25.93
C LEU A 216 5.46 -4.98 -24.84
N TYR A 217 6.54 -4.20 -24.92
CA TYR A 217 7.78 -4.43 -24.16
C TYR A 217 8.27 -3.25 -23.30
N ASN A 218 7.68 -2.05 -23.42
CA ASN A 218 8.19 -0.87 -22.69
C ASN A 218 7.90 -0.99 -21.17
N GLY A 219 8.97 -1.02 -20.36
CA GLY A 219 8.95 -1.06 -18.89
C GLY A 219 8.61 -2.43 -18.26
N LYS A 220 8.30 -3.46 -19.04
CA LYS A 220 7.85 -4.76 -18.54
C LYS A 220 8.99 -5.78 -18.56
N VAL A 221 9.49 -6.14 -17.39
CA VAL A 221 10.65 -7.04 -17.25
C VAL A 221 10.18 -8.50 -17.17
N VAL A 222 10.89 -9.36 -17.89
CA VAL A 222 10.78 -10.81 -17.76
C VAL A 222 11.57 -11.25 -16.53
N HIS A 223 10.89 -11.84 -15.56
CA HIS A 223 11.53 -12.40 -14.37
C HIS A 223 11.81 -13.88 -14.58
N TYR A 224 12.97 -14.32 -14.13
CA TYR A 224 13.42 -15.71 -14.18
C TYR A 224 13.59 -16.23 -12.75
N TYR A 225 12.77 -17.20 -12.36
CA TYR A 225 12.84 -17.84 -11.05
C TYR A 225 13.23 -19.30 -11.20
N LYS A 226 14.30 -19.70 -10.49
CA LYS A 226 14.76 -21.09 -10.41
C LYS A 226 14.19 -21.72 -9.12
N LEU A 227 13.26 -22.67 -9.25
CA LEU A 227 12.77 -23.43 -8.12
C LEU A 227 13.59 -24.71 -7.98
N THR A 228 14.21 -24.88 -6.81
CA THR A 228 14.87 -26.11 -6.39
C THR A 228 14.15 -26.67 -5.18
N THR A 229 13.69 -27.92 -5.30
CA THR A 229 13.17 -28.65 -4.14
C THR A 229 14.34 -29.03 -3.23
N ALA A 230 14.24 -28.70 -1.94
CA ALA A 230 15.21 -29.13 -0.94
C ALA A 230 14.58 -30.19 -0.02
N ARG A 231 15.28 -31.31 0.20
CA ARG A 231 14.83 -32.36 1.15
C ARG A 231 15.24 -32.06 2.59
N LYS A 232 16.31 -31.29 2.77
CA LYS A 232 16.78 -30.76 4.05
C LYS A 232 17.24 -29.32 3.84
N VAL A 233 17.30 -28.53 4.92
CA VAL A 233 17.83 -27.17 4.88
C VAL A 233 19.27 -27.19 4.37
N GLY A 234 19.54 -26.52 3.25
CA GLY A 234 20.84 -26.48 2.58
C GLY A 234 21.11 -27.62 1.57
N GLU A 235 20.25 -28.64 1.51
CA GLU A 235 20.38 -29.77 0.56
C GLU A 235 19.36 -29.60 -0.58
N PHE A 236 19.76 -28.83 -1.60
CA PHE A 236 18.97 -28.57 -2.81
C PHE A 236 19.18 -29.68 -3.84
N ASN A 237 18.10 -30.18 -4.45
CA ASN A 237 18.20 -31.06 -5.61
C ASN A 237 18.81 -30.33 -6.82
N GLU A 238 19.54 -31.07 -7.66
CA GLU A 238 20.09 -30.54 -8.92
C GLU A 238 18.98 -30.23 -9.95
N ASN A 239 17.90 -31.03 -9.94
CA ASN A 239 16.72 -30.77 -10.75
C ASN A 239 16.03 -29.49 -10.28
N SER A 240 15.92 -28.53 -11.20
CA SER A 240 15.32 -27.23 -10.95
C SER A 240 14.41 -26.82 -12.07
N ASP A 241 13.19 -26.41 -11.72
CA ASP A 241 12.25 -25.86 -12.68
C ASP A 241 12.53 -24.36 -12.85
N LEU A 242 12.55 -23.89 -14.10
CA LEU A 242 12.74 -22.49 -14.43
C LEU A 242 11.40 -21.89 -14.82
N LEU A 243 10.88 -21.00 -13.97
CA LEU A 243 9.69 -20.21 -14.25
C LEU A 243 10.09 -18.91 -14.93
N GLN A 244 9.34 -18.55 -15.97
CA GLN A 244 9.49 -17.31 -16.72
C GLN A 244 8.13 -16.64 -16.84
N PHE A 245 8.04 -15.36 -16.44
CA PHE A 245 6.82 -14.56 -16.59
C PHE A 245 7.17 -13.07 -16.61
N TYR A 246 6.26 -12.24 -17.11
CA TYR A 246 6.41 -10.79 -17.05
C TYR A 246 5.94 -10.28 -15.68
N GLY A 247 6.63 -9.32 -15.09
CA GLY A 247 6.31 -8.83 -13.76
C GLY A 247 6.52 -7.32 -13.63
N PRO A 248 6.49 -6.78 -12.40
CA PRO A 248 6.83 -5.39 -12.15
C PRO A 248 8.23 -5.02 -12.70
N PRO A 249 8.53 -3.73 -12.93
CA PRO A 249 9.82 -3.31 -13.47
C PRO A 249 11.03 -3.83 -12.69
N GLY A 250 12.18 -3.83 -13.34
CA GLY A 250 13.46 -4.11 -12.74
C GLY A 250 13.79 -3.11 -11.63
N ALA A 251 14.77 -3.45 -10.79
CA ALA A 251 15.19 -2.55 -9.72
C ALA A 251 16.14 -1.43 -10.18
N GLU A 252 16.70 -1.59 -11.38
CA GLU A 252 17.59 -0.65 -12.04
C GLU A 252 16.85 0.24 -13.07
N ASP A 253 15.56 -0.02 -13.32
CA ASP A 253 14.70 0.79 -14.20
C ASP A 253 14.24 2.07 -13.45
N ASP A 254 14.01 3.18 -14.16
CA ASP A 254 13.21 4.31 -13.64
C ASP A 254 11.74 4.04 -13.97
N PRO A 255 10.83 3.90 -12.98
CA PRO A 255 10.91 4.33 -11.58
C PRO A 255 11.07 3.18 -10.57
N GLY A 256 11.52 2.01 -11.04
CA GLY A 256 11.85 0.84 -10.25
C GLY A 256 10.68 -0.11 -9.99
N GLN A 257 10.99 -1.23 -9.33
CA GLN A 257 10.06 -2.29 -8.92
C GLN A 257 8.76 -1.80 -8.24
N MET A 258 8.83 -0.68 -7.54
CA MET A 258 7.72 -0.09 -6.80
C MET A 258 7.94 1.40 -6.62
N LYS A 259 6.85 2.14 -6.42
CA LYS A 259 6.86 3.55 -6.04
C LYS A 259 6.27 3.72 -4.65
N TRP A 260 6.68 4.80 -4.00
CA TRP A 260 6.06 5.32 -2.80
C TRP A 260 5.01 6.37 -3.16
N THR A 261 3.84 6.32 -2.53
CA THR A 261 2.89 7.44 -2.61
C THR A 261 3.41 8.62 -1.78
N LYS A 262 2.81 9.80 -1.98
CA LYS A 262 2.88 10.83 -0.94
C LYS A 262 2.22 10.31 0.33
N PRO A 263 2.62 10.76 1.53
CA PRO A 263 1.87 10.48 2.75
C PRO A 263 0.48 11.13 2.67
N TYR A 264 -0.57 10.39 3.00
CA TYR A 264 -1.95 10.86 2.95
C TYR A 264 -2.77 10.37 4.14
N PHE A 265 -3.88 11.07 4.42
CA PHE A 265 -4.84 10.67 5.45
C PHE A 265 -5.91 9.74 4.87
N ASP A 266 -5.99 8.51 5.37
CA ASP A 266 -6.87 7.44 4.88
C ASP A 266 -8.31 7.57 5.41
N CYS A 267 -8.97 8.65 4.97
CA CYS A 267 -10.29 9.10 5.39
C CYS A 267 -11.40 8.04 5.17
N GLY A 268 -12.11 7.68 6.23
CA GLY A 268 -13.22 6.71 6.18
C GLY A 268 -12.80 5.24 6.14
N ARG A 269 -11.50 4.96 6.31
CA ARG A 269 -10.93 3.60 6.37
C ARG A 269 -10.13 3.41 7.66
N SER A 270 -8.80 3.50 7.61
CA SER A 270 -7.95 3.40 8.80
C SER A 270 -7.88 4.70 9.61
N ASN A 271 -8.33 5.83 9.05
CA ASN A 271 -8.37 7.16 9.68
C ASN A 271 -7.01 7.61 10.28
N LYS A 272 -5.92 7.18 9.64
CA LYS A 272 -4.54 7.45 10.04
C LYS A 272 -3.79 8.08 8.87
N TRP A 273 -2.74 8.84 9.17
CA TRP A 273 -1.76 9.27 8.18
C TRP A 273 -0.88 8.06 7.81
N ILE A 274 -0.85 7.70 6.53
CA ILE A 274 -0.15 6.52 6.01
C ILE A 274 0.65 6.87 4.76
N ILE A 275 1.61 6.02 4.41
CA ILE A 275 2.36 6.06 3.15
C ILE A 275 2.33 4.66 2.53
N SER A 276 1.96 4.57 1.25
CA SER A 276 1.79 3.29 0.57
C SER A 276 2.98 2.95 -0.31
N ALA A 277 3.46 1.71 -0.21
CA ALA A 277 4.27 1.05 -1.20
C ALA A 277 3.38 0.48 -2.31
N VAL A 278 3.69 0.74 -3.59
CA VAL A 278 2.84 0.33 -4.72
C VAL A 278 3.66 -0.28 -5.85
N SER A 279 3.32 -1.51 -6.24
CA SER A 279 4.00 -2.27 -7.30
C SER A 279 2.96 -2.80 -8.31
N PRO A 280 3.21 -2.73 -9.63
CA PRO A 280 2.22 -3.08 -10.63
C PRO A 280 2.18 -4.59 -10.90
N ILE A 281 0.99 -5.12 -11.13
CA ILE A 281 0.73 -6.51 -11.54
C ILE A 281 0.62 -6.55 -13.06
N VAL A 282 1.40 -7.44 -13.70
CA VAL A 282 1.38 -7.65 -15.15
C VAL A 282 0.55 -8.87 -15.51
N ASP A 283 -0.36 -8.73 -16.47
CA ASP A 283 -1.11 -9.84 -17.08
C ASP A 283 -1.60 -9.49 -18.50
N VAL A 284 -1.72 -10.52 -19.35
CA VAL A 284 -2.04 -10.43 -20.78
C VAL A 284 -3.43 -9.84 -20.98
N TYR A 285 -3.50 -8.72 -21.69
CA TYR A 285 -4.79 -8.07 -22.00
C TYR A 285 -4.91 -7.65 -23.47
N PRO A 286 -6.08 -7.93 -24.11
CA PRO A 286 -7.17 -8.77 -23.61
C PRO A 286 -6.80 -10.26 -23.63
N ARG A 287 -7.18 -11.06 -22.63
CA ARG A 287 -6.76 -12.48 -22.55
C ARG A 287 -7.54 -13.39 -23.49
N HIS A 288 -8.86 -13.47 -23.34
CA HIS A 288 -9.71 -14.42 -24.07
C HIS A 288 -10.14 -13.88 -25.46
N THR A 289 -9.15 -13.62 -26.32
CA THR A 289 -9.35 -13.23 -27.72
C THR A 289 -8.67 -14.22 -28.66
N GLU A 290 -9.28 -14.49 -29.81
CA GLU A 290 -8.65 -15.28 -30.88
C GLU A 290 -7.54 -14.47 -31.60
N TYR A 291 -7.61 -13.14 -31.51
CA TYR A 291 -6.70 -12.20 -32.16
C TYR A 291 -5.41 -12.02 -31.34
N ARG A 292 -4.47 -12.96 -31.47
CA ARG A 292 -3.14 -12.93 -30.82
C ARG A 292 -2.36 -11.62 -31.04
N ASN A 293 -2.56 -10.97 -32.17
CA ASN A 293 -1.95 -9.67 -32.51
C ASN A 293 -2.47 -8.49 -31.68
N VAL A 294 -3.54 -8.68 -30.90
CA VAL A 294 -4.12 -7.66 -29.99
C VAL A 294 -3.72 -7.94 -28.52
N GLN A 295 -3.32 -9.17 -28.20
CA GLN A 295 -2.86 -9.57 -26.86
C GLN A 295 -1.54 -8.87 -26.53
N SER A 296 -1.43 -8.29 -25.34
CA SER A 296 -0.26 -7.47 -24.96
C SER A 296 -0.10 -7.32 -23.45
N PHE A 297 1.14 -7.02 -23.02
CA PHE A 297 1.61 -6.76 -21.64
C PHE A 297 0.67 -7.28 -20.54
N ARG A 298 0.05 -6.48 -19.67
CA ARG A 298 0.04 -5.03 -19.37
C ARG A 298 -0.05 -4.82 -17.86
N TYR A 299 0.11 -3.60 -17.36
CA TYR A 299 -0.27 -3.31 -15.97
C TYR A 299 -1.80 -3.30 -15.84
N LEU A 300 -2.39 -4.35 -15.25
CA LEU A 300 -3.84 -4.49 -15.08
C LEU A 300 -4.32 -4.14 -13.68
N ALA A 301 -3.43 -4.26 -12.70
CA ALA A 301 -3.70 -3.98 -11.30
C ALA A 301 -2.44 -3.44 -10.61
N VAL A 302 -2.63 -2.91 -9.41
CA VAL A 302 -1.56 -2.59 -8.46
C VAL A 302 -1.73 -3.37 -7.18
N ALA A 303 -0.62 -3.89 -6.66
CA ALA A 303 -0.53 -4.32 -5.28
C ALA A 303 -0.06 -3.14 -4.43
N THR A 304 -0.75 -2.88 -3.33
CA THR A 304 -0.44 -1.80 -2.39
C THR A 304 -0.35 -2.30 -0.96
N ALA A 305 0.60 -1.77 -0.19
CA ALA A 305 0.75 -2.04 1.25
C ALA A 305 1.19 -0.76 1.98
N SER A 306 0.59 -0.47 3.13
CA SER A 306 0.80 0.75 3.94
C SER A 306 0.78 0.45 5.42
#